data_AF-A0A1H6F4F8-F1
#
_entry.id   AF-A0A1H6F4F8-F1
#
_cell.length_a   1.000
_cell.length_b   1.000
_cell.length_c   1.000
_cell.angle_alpha   90.00
_cell.angle_beta   90.00
_cell.angle_gamma   90.00
#
_symmetry.space_group_name_H-M   'P 1'
#
loop_
_entity.id
_entity.type
_entity.pdbx_description
1 polymer ?
#
loop_
_entity_poly.entity_id
_entity_poly.type
_entity_poly.pdbx_seq_one_letter_code
_entity_poly.pdbx_strand_id
1 'polypeptide(L)'
;MLVSADRASRRRRSGLTTPLEGDDFTRAMRAEARGVAPYTERRTLRAGVRSWGLDDFLTCRIPGTEVHLGMSRKLYAACERLHEEDLAIAQRTSGLRAEDPPADDQELSDDAQEEQRLIQLRIFREQQEEARPRLRDAFERGATSDWSELLRRPQEPELDLEGEEGLLEAATPETYLAVSRYGLPPARA
;
A
#
# COMPACT_ATOMS: atom_id res chain seq x y z
N MET A 1 2.57 -31.62 -9.10
CA MET A 1 1.18 -31.14 -8.99
C MET A 1 1.25 -29.81 -8.24
N LEU A 2 1.28 -28.69 -8.97
CA LEU A 2 1.57 -27.37 -8.42
C LEU A 2 0.28 -26.76 -7.86
N VAL A 3 0.15 -26.79 -6.54
CA VAL A 3 -0.89 -26.05 -5.84
C VAL A 3 -0.50 -24.58 -5.94
N SER A 4 -1.15 -23.85 -6.86
CA SER A 4 -1.19 -22.39 -6.89
C SER A 4 -1.84 -21.91 -5.59
N ALA A 5 -1.05 -21.85 -4.53
CA ALA A 5 -1.52 -21.45 -3.23
C ALA A 5 -1.35 -19.93 -3.15
N ASP A 6 -2.36 -19.26 -3.69
CA ASP A 6 -2.75 -17.90 -3.32
C ASP A 6 -2.34 -17.64 -1.86
N ARG A 7 -1.39 -16.72 -1.62
CA ARG A 7 -0.92 -16.38 -0.27
C ARG A 7 -2.09 -15.92 0.61
N ALA A 8 -3.17 -15.41 0.01
CA ALA A 8 -4.42 -15.07 0.69
C ALA A 8 -5.17 -16.31 1.22
N SER A 9 -5.06 -17.46 0.54
CA SER A 9 -5.76 -18.70 0.93
C SER A 9 -5.16 -19.37 2.18
N ARG A 10 -3.84 -19.26 2.41
CA ARG A 10 -3.18 -19.83 3.60
C ARG A 10 -3.31 -18.96 4.86
N ARG A 11 -3.78 -17.73 4.72
CA ARG A 11 -3.78 -16.70 5.78
C ARG A 11 -5.19 -16.25 6.20
N ARG A 12 -6.13 -17.19 6.34
CA ARG A 12 -7.45 -16.94 6.97
C ARG A 12 -7.39 -16.68 8.49
N ARG A 13 -6.34 -16.01 8.99
CA ARG A 13 -6.33 -15.35 10.30
C ARG A 13 -6.10 -13.86 10.06
N SER A 14 -7.22 -13.19 9.84
CA SER A 14 -7.38 -11.74 9.79
C SER A 14 -6.48 -11.03 10.82
N GLY A 15 -5.55 -10.19 10.33
CA GLY A 15 -4.93 -9.11 11.10
C GLY A 15 -3.60 -9.38 11.82
N LEU A 16 -3.05 -10.59 11.83
CA LEU A 16 -1.77 -10.84 12.52
C LEU A 16 -0.56 -10.58 11.61
N THR A 17 0.31 -9.67 12.03
CA THR A 17 1.63 -9.44 11.42
C THR A 17 2.49 -10.68 11.63
N THR A 18 2.97 -11.29 10.53
CA THR A 18 3.85 -12.47 10.60
C THR A 18 5.30 -12.02 10.35
N PRO A 19 6.21 -12.20 11.32
CA PRO A 19 7.64 -12.00 11.10
C PRO A 19 8.16 -12.98 10.03
N LEU A 20 8.90 -12.46 9.06
CA LEU A 20 9.33 -13.25 7.89
C LEU A 20 10.71 -13.89 8.09
N GLU A 21 11.52 -13.39 9.01
CA GLU A 21 12.84 -13.93 9.31
C GLU A 21 12.78 -15.36 9.88
N GLY A 22 11.70 -15.69 10.61
CA GLY A 22 11.47 -17.00 11.19
C GLY A 22 10.76 -17.98 10.25
N ASP A 23 10.11 -17.50 9.20
CA ASP A 23 9.29 -18.32 8.32
C ASP A 23 10.15 -19.16 7.36
N ASP A 24 10.22 -20.47 7.62
CA ASP A 24 10.95 -21.44 6.80
C ASP A 24 10.50 -21.40 5.33
N PHE A 25 9.21 -21.16 5.09
CA PHE A 25 8.67 -21.11 3.73
C PHE A 25 9.18 -19.89 2.98
N THR A 26 9.14 -18.70 3.60
CA THR A 26 9.70 -17.48 3.01
C THR A 26 11.21 -17.61 2.77
N ARG A 27 11.95 -18.23 3.69
CA ARG A 27 13.40 -18.49 3.51
C ARG A 27 13.69 -19.44 2.34
N ALA A 28 12.98 -20.56 2.25
CA ALA A 28 13.15 -21.52 1.16
C ALA A 28 12.82 -20.90 -0.20
N MET A 29 11.73 -20.14 -0.28
CA MET A 29 11.32 -19.45 -1.51
C MET A 29 12.37 -18.42 -1.97
N ARG A 30 12.95 -17.64 -1.05
CA ARG A 30 14.03 -16.68 -1.39
C ARG A 30 15.29 -17.38 -1.89
N ALA A 31 15.66 -18.50 -1.26
CA ALA A 31 16.81 -19.30 -1.70
C ALA A 31 16.60 -19.83 -3.12
N GLU A 32 15.40 -20.31 -3.44
CA GLU A 32 15.04 -20.78 -4.79
C GLU A 32 15.06 -19.62 -5.81
N ALA A 33 14.43 -18.49 -5.49
CA ALA A 33 14.43 -17.31 -6.37
C ALA A 33 15.85 -16.79 -6.68
N ARG A 34 16.73 -16.75 -5.68
CA ARG A 34 18.15 -16.38 -5.85
C ARG A 34 18.94 -17.40 -6.66
N GLY A 35 18.69 -18.69 -6.46
CA GLY A 35 19.35 -19.76 -7.21
C GLY A 35 19.01 -19.77 -8.70
N VAL A 36 17.81 -19.33 -9.07
CA VAL A 36 17.31 -19.27 -10.45
C VAL A 36 17.72 -17.96 -11.17
N ALA A 37 17.99 -16.89 -10.42
CA ALA A 37 18.29 -15.56 -10.95
C ALA A 37 19.50 -15.44 -11.90
N PRO A 38 20.67 -16.05 -11.64
CA PRO A 38 21.85 -15.83 -12.48
C PRO A 38 21.81 -16.51 -13.86
N TYR A 39 20.88 -17.43 -14.12
CA TYR A 39 20.89 -18.28 -15.32
C TYR A 39 19.64 -18.17 -16.20
N THR A 40 18.67 -17.33 -15.82
CA THR A 40 17.33 -17.35 -16.43
C THR A 40 17.00 -16.02 -17.11
N GLU A 41 16.44 -16.07 -18.32
CA GLU A 41 15.93 -14.87 -18.99
C GLU A 41 14.93 -14.10 -18.10
N ARG A 42 15.04 -12.76 -18.10
CA ARG A 42 14.27 -11.85 -17.23
C ARG A 42 12.75 -12.08 -17.29
N ARG A 43 12.23 -12.48 -18.45
CA ARG A 43 10.80 -12.79 -18.67
C ARG A 43 10.36 -14.09 -18.00
N THR A 44 11.19 -15.13 -18.08
CA THR A 44 10.92 -16.45 -17.48
C THR A 44 11.07 -16.39 -15.96
N LEU A 45 12.05 -15.64 -15.48
CA LEU A 45 12.19 -15.32 -14.05
C LEU A 45 10.95 -14.61 -13.51
N ARG A 46 10.44 -13.60 -14.23
CA ARG A 46 9.19 -12.91 -13.86
C ARG A 46 7.97 -13.82 -13.84
N ALA A 47 7.82 -14.71 -14.81
CA ALA A 47 6.71 -15.68 -14.80
C ALA A 47 6.79 -16.65 -13.60
N GLY A 48 8.00 -17.09 -13.23
CA GLY A 48 8.23 -17.89 -12.02
C GLY A 48 7.89 -17.12 -10.74
N VAL A 49 8.38 -15.88 -10.61
CA VAL A 49 8.09 -14.98 -9.49
C VAL A 49 6.58 -14.73 -9.34
N ARG A 50 5.85 -14.49 -10.45
CA ARG A 50 4.38 -14.36 -10.48
C ARG A 50 3.70 -15.60 -9.95
N SER A 51 4.14 -16.78 -10.38
CA SER A 51 3.59 -18.05 -9.90
C SER A 51 3.80 -18.28 -8.39
N TRP A 52 4.76 -17.57 -7.78
CA TRP A 52 5.05 -17.60 -6.35
C TRP A 52 4.44 -16.43 -5.55
N GLY A 53 3.80 -15.46 -6.22
CA GLY A 53 3.22 -14.26 -5.62
C GLY A 53 4.27 -13.31 -5.04
N LEU A 54 5.48 -13.29 -5.61
CA LEU A 54 6.59 -12.43 -5.16
C LEU A 54 6.56 -11.03 -5.77
N ASP A 55 5.86 -10.83 -6.89
CA ASP A 55 5.66 -9.52 -7.52
C ASP A 55 4.34 -8.85 -7.11
N ASP A 56 3.63 -9.43 -6.15
CA ASP A 56 2.35 -8.88 -5.68
C ASP A 56 2.51 -7.57 -4.91
N PHE A 57 3.74 -7.23 -4.49
CA PHE A 57 4.04 -6.07 -3.66
C PHE A 57 4.94 -5.07 -4.38
N LEU A 58 4.53 -3.80 -4.35
CA LEU A 58 5.41 -2.67 -4.62
C LEU A 58 6.05 -2.26 -3.30
N THR A 59 7.38 -2.28 -3.20
CA THR A 59 8.13 -1.84 -2.03
C THR A 59 8.88 -0.55 -2.31
N CYS A 60 8.92 0.35 -1.33
CA CYS A 60 9.75 1.55 -1.37
C CYS A 60 10.28 1.89 0.02
N ARG A 61 11.45 2.54 0.05
CA ARG A 61 11.97 3.15 1.28
C ARG A 61 11.27 4.46 1.53
N ILE A 62 10.81 4.69 2.76
CA ILE A 62 10.27 5.99 3.17
C ILE A 62 11.46 6.94 3.38
N PRO A 63 11.57 8.03 2.59
CA PRO A 63 12.70 8.96 2.70
C PRO A 63 12.85 9.52 4.11
N GLY A 64 14.10 9.68 4.56
CA GLY A 64 14.40 10.16 5.92
C GLY A 64 14.16 9.13 7.04
N THR A 65 13.87 7.88 6.69
CA THR A 65 13.69 6.78 7.64
C THR A 65 14.48 5.54 7.21
N GLU A 66 14.63 4.58 8.14
CA GLU A 66 15.16 3.23 7.87
C GLU A 66 14.03 2.22 7.61
N VAL A 67 12.86 2.70 7.16
CA VAL A 67 11.65 1.90 6.98
C VAL A 67 11.39 1.68 5.49
N HIS A 68 11.17 0.42 5.12
CA HIS A 68 10.64 0.01 3.84
C HIS A 68 9.17 -0.36 4.01
N LEU A 69 8.31 0.23 3.19
CA LEU A 69 6.89 -0.07 3.13
C LEU A 69 6.57 -0.73 1.79
N GLY A 70 5.86 -1.86 1.86
CA GLY A 70 5.33 -2.55 0.70
C GLY A 70 3.81 -2.58 0.73
N MET A 71 3.20 -2.41 -0.45
CA MET A 71 1.74 -2.47 -0.63
C MET A 71 1.40 -3.45 -1.73
N SER A 72 0.37 -4.26 -1.50
CA SER A 72 -0.17 -5.12 -2.54
C SER A 72 -0.83 -4.31 -3.65
N ARG A 73 -1.07 -4.93 -4.80
CA ARG A 73 -1.87 -4.33 -5.90
C ARG A 73 -3.26 -3.90 -5.44
N LYS A 74 -3.93 -4.71 -4.63
CA LYS A 74 -5.25 -4.40 -4.06
C LYS A 74 -5.21 -3.15 -3.19
N LEU A 75 -4.25 -3.09 -2.26
CA LEU A 75 -4.11 -1.97 -1.36
C LEU A 75 -3.71 -0.70 -2.12
N TYR A 76 -2.78 -0.82 -3.08
CA TYR A 76 -2.39 0.30 -3.94
C TYR A 76 -3.57 0.86 -4.72
N ALA A 77 -4.36 0.01 -5.40
CA ALA A 77 -5.52 0.44 -6.17
C ALA A 77 -6.56 1.16 -5.30
N ALA A 78 -6.78 0.67 -4.08
CA ALA A 78 -7.67 1.33 -3.12
C ALA A 78 -7.13 2.68 -2.66
N CYS A 79 -5.82 2.79 -2.38
CA CYS A 79 -5.17 4.03 -1.96
C CYS A 79 -5.11 5.07 -3.09
N GLU A 80 -4.82 4.65 -4.32
CA GLU A 80 -4.88 5.51 -5.50
C GLU A 80 -6.29 6.07 -5.68
N ARG A 81 -7.31 5.20 -5.61
CA ARG A 81 -8.71 5.63 -5.72
C ARG A 81 -9.13 6.55 -4.57
N LEU A 82 -8.69 6.26 -3.35
CA LEU A 82 -8.92 7.11 -2.18
C LEU A 82 -8.34 8.49 -2.41
N HIS A 83 -7.11 8.58 -2.90
CA HIS A 83 -6.45 9.84 -3.19
C HIS A 83 -7.21 10.66 -4.25
N GLU A 84 -7.69 10.03 -5.32
CA GLU A 84 -8.50 10.72 -6.33
C GLU A 84 -9.82 11.27 -5.79
N GLU A 85 -10.58 10.45 -5.06
CA GLU A 85 -11.87 10.85 -4.48
C GLU A 85 -11.66 11.96 -3.45
N ASP A 86 -10.64 11.83 -2.62
CA ASP A 86 -10.28 12.82 -1.61
C ASP A 86 -9.88 14.17 -2.22
N LEU A 87 -9.13 14.18 -3.33
CA LEU A 87 -8.86 15.40 -4.11
C LEU A 87 -10.16 15.99 -4.70
N ALA A 88 -11.04 15.17 -5.26
CA ALA A 88 -12.30 15.63 -5.83
C ALA A 88 -13.25 16.23 -4.77
N ILE A 89 -13.29 15.64 -3.57
CA ILE A 89 -14.04 16.16 -2.43
C ILE A 89 -13.43 17.48 -1.95
N ALA A 90 -12.11 17.54 -1.80
CA ALA A 90 -11.40 18.75 -1.37
C ALA A 90 -11.68 19.96 -2.27
N GLN A 91 -11.71 19.75 -3.59
CA GLN A 91 -12.04 20.82 -4.55
C GLN A 91 -13.45 21.39 -4.37
N ARG A 92 -14.39 20.63 -3.80
CA ARG A 92 -15.79 21.06 -3.57
C ARG A 92 -16.04 21.56 -2.15
N THR A 93 -15.11 21.30 -1.22
CA THR A 93 -15.24 21.56 0.22
C THR A 93 -13.98 22.22 0.77
N SER A 94 -13.45 23.20 0.03
CA SER A 94 -12.26 23.96 0.41
C SER A 94 -12.40 24.60 1.79
N GLY A 95 -11.39 24.46 2.63
CA GLY A 95 -11.34 25.03 3.99
C GLY A 95 -11.74 24.05 5.09
N LEU A 96 -12.06 22.79 4.76
CA LEU A 96 -12.38 21.76 5.75
C LEU A 96 -11.21 20.83 6.07
N ARG A 97 -10.13 20.83 5.26
CA ARG A 97 -8.96 19.99 5.54
C ARG A 97 -8.05 20.69 6.53
N ALA A 98 -7.36 19.89 7.35
CA ALA A 98 -6.31 20.39 8.24
C ALA A 98 -5.15 21.07 7.46
N GLU A 99 -4.97 20.68 6.21
CA GLU A 99 -3.96 21.21 5.28
C GLU A 99 -4.40 22.54 4.64
N ASP A 100 -5.71 22.84 4.63
CA ASP A 100 -6.23 24.01 3.95
C ASP A 100 -5.83 25.26 4.74
N PRO A 101 -5.40 26.35 4.06
CA PRO A 101 -5.17 27.60 4.74
C PRO A 101 -6.47 28.06 5.40
N PRO A 102 -6.40 28.68 6.60
CA PRO A 102 -7.57 29.32 7.18
C PRO A 102 -8.13 30.29 6.14
N ALA A 103 -9.43 30.17 5.86
CA ALA A 103 -10.10 31.08 4.93
C ALA A 103 -9.93 32.52 5.44
N ASP A 104 -9.55 33.44 4.56
CA ASP A 104 -9.60 34.87 4.88
C ASP A 104 -11.04 35.20 5.30
N ASP A 105 -11.21 35.68 6.53
CA ASP A 105 -12.50 35.98 7.14
C ASP A 105 -13.30 36.91 6.22
N GLN A 106 -14.24 36.34 5.46
CA GLN A 106 -15.25 37.12 4.76
C GLN A 106 -16.10 37.84 5.80
N GLU A 107 -16.49 39.09 5.53
CA GLU A 107 -17.32 40.00 6.35
C GLU A 107 -18.76 39.49 6.61
N LEU A 108 -18.92 38.19 6.86
CA LEU A 108 -20.14 37.54 7.31
C LEU A 108 -20.19 37.58 8.83
N SER A 109 -21.41 37.64 9.38
CA SER A 109 -21.62 37.44 10.81
C SER A 109 -21.16 36.05 11.23
N ASP A 110 -20.56 35.90 12.41
CA ASP A 110 -20.06 34.63 12.97
C ASP A 110 -21.08 33.47 12.82
N ASP A 111 -22.37 33.75 13.08
CA ASP A 111 -23.46 32.76 12.95
C ASP A 111 -23.63 32.24 11.51
N ALA A 112 -23.48 33.11 10.50
CA ALA A 112 -23.61 32.73 9.10
C ALA A 112 -22.38 31.92 8.62
N GLN A 113 -21.20 32.24 9.15
CA GLN A 113 -19.98 31.47 8.88
C GLN A 113 -20.08 30.05 9.47
N GLU A 114 -20.57 29.91 10.71
CA GLU A 114 -20.75 28.61 11.36
C GLU A 114 -21.84 27.77 10.66
N GLU A 115 -22.97 28.37 10.27
CA GLU A 115 -24.01 27.65 9.52
C GLU A 115 -23.47 27.13 8.16
N GLN A 116 -22.71 27.97 7.44
CA GLN A 116 -22.06 27.57 6.20
C GLN A 116 -21.05 26.43 6.41
N ARG A 117 -20.27 26.49 7.49
CA ARG A 117 -19.32 25.43 7.86
C ARG A 117 -20.02 24.11 8.17
N LEU A 118 -21.13 24.14 8.89
CA LEU A 118 -21.93 22.94 9.19
C LEU A 118 -22.51 22.30 7.91
N ILE A 119 -23.00 23.13 6.98
CA ILE A 119 -23.46 22.66 5.66
C ILE A 119 -22.31 22.01 4.90
N GLN A 120 -21.13 22.64 4.86
CA GLN A 120 -19.95 22.10 4.20
C GLN A 120 -19.48 20.77 4.82
N LEU A 121 -19.47 20.67 6.15
CA LEU A 121 -19.14 19.42 6.87
C LEU A 121 -20.13 18.30 6.55
N ARG A 122 -21.41 18.61 6.44
CA ARG A 122 -22.43 17.65 6.03
C ARG A 122 -22.17 17.14 4.62
N ILE A 123 -21.97 18.05 3.67
CA ILE A 123 -21.66 17.71 2.27
C ILE A 123 -20.40 16.85 2.20
N PHE A 124 -19.35 17.22 2.92
CA PHE A 124 -18.10 16.46 2.99
C PHE A 124 -18.34 15.02 3.44
N ARG A 125 -19.09 14.81 4.53
CA ARG A 125 -19.41 13.47 5.05
C ARG A 125 -20.26 12.65 4.07
N GLU A 126 -21.28 13.28 3.47
CA GLU A 126 -22.13 12.62 2.49
C GLU A 126 -21.31 12.15 1.26
N GLN A 127 -20.39 12.99 0.78
CA GLN A 127 -19.51 12.64 -0.34
C GLN A 127 -18.51 11.53 0.03
N GLN A 128 -17.95 11.54 1.25
CA GLN A 128 -17.09 10.45 1.71
C GLN A 128 -17.84 9.11 1.74
N GLU A 129 -19.07 9.07 2.24
CA GLU A 129 -19.89 7.84 2.24
C GLU A 129 -20.22 7.38 0.82
N GLU A 130 -20.52 8.30 -0.11
CA GLU A 130 -20.78 7.99 -1.51
C GLU A 130 -19.55 7.40 -2.23
N ALA A 131 -18.34 7.78 -1.80
CA ALA A 131 -17.08 7.26 -2.36
C ALA A 131 -16.75 5.83 -1.88
N ARG A 132 -17.25 5.38 -0.71
CA ARG A 132 -16.85 4.09 -0.10
C ARG A 132 -17.05 2.87 -1.00
N PRO A 133 -18.17 2.72 -1.75
CA PRO A 133 -18.33 1.61 -2.68
C PRO A 133 -17.24 1.60 -3.77
N ARG A 134 -16.86 2.78 -4.28
CA ARG A 134 -15.83 2.92 -5.32
C ARG A 134 -14.45 2.50 -4.81
N LEU A 135 -14.16 2.74 -3.53
CA LEU A 135 -12.92 2.26 -2.88
C LEU A 135 -12.88 0.74 -2.78
N ARG A 136 -14.01 0.13 -2.40
CA ARG A 136 -14.14 -1.33 -2.34
C ARG A 136 -13.95 -1.94 -3.73
N ASP A 137 -14.59 -1.37 -4.75
CA ASP A 137 -14.45 -1.84 -6.13
C ASP A 137 -13.01 -1.70 -6.64
N ALA A 138 -12.31 -0.63 -6.28
CA ALA A 138 -10.88 -0.48 -6.59
C ALA A 138 -10.02 -1.55 -5.90
N PHE A 139 -10.27 -1.80 -4.61
CA PHE A 139 -9.57 -2.84 -3.84
C PHE A 139 -9.73 -4.23 -4.47
N GLU A 140 -10.95 -4.61 -4.87
CA GLU A 140 -11.20 -5.92 -5.49
C GLU A 140 -10.62 -6.01 -6.91
N ARG A 141 -10.76 -4.95 -7.73
CA ARG A 141 -10.15 -4.92 -9.07
C ARG A 141 -8.63 -5.01 -9.05
N GLY A 142 -7.99 -4.44 -8.03
CA GLY A 142 -6.54 -4.54 -7.86
C GLY A 142 -6.02 -5.97 -7.74
N ALA A 143 -6.86 -6.96 -7.42
CA ALA A 143 -6.46 -8.37 -7.39
C ALA A 143 -6.17 -8.92 -8.79
N THR A 144 -6.80 -8.34 -9.82
CA THR A 144 -6.70 -8.81 -11.21
C THR A 144 -5.92 -7.87 -12.12
N SER A 145 -5.64 -6.64 -11.67
CA SER A 145 -4.87 -5.64 -12.44
C SER A 145 -3.38 -5.90 -12.37
N ASP A 146 -2.66 -5.59 -13.45
CA ASP A 146 -1.18 -5.64 -13.45
C ASP A 146 -0.57 -4.31 -12.97
N TRP A 147 0.67 -4.34 -12.46
CA TRP A 147 1.34 -3.12 -11.98
C TRP A 147 1.51 -2.06 -13.08
N SER A 148 1.69 -2.46 -14.34
CA SER A 148 1.74 -1.52 -15.47
C SER A 148 0.43 -0.75 -15.67
N GLU A 149 -0.71 -1.36 -15.32
CA GLU A 149 -2.02 -0.72 -15.39
C GLU A 149 -2.20 0.27 -14.24
N LEU A 150 -1.76 -0.12 -13.03
CA LEU A 150 -1.90 0.68 -11.81
C LEU A 150 -0.93 1.87 -11.74
N LEU A 151 0.33 1.68 -12.11
CA LEU A 151 1.37 2.71 -11.93
C LEU A 151 1.36 3.81 -12.99
N ARG A 152 0.43 3.75 -13.97
CA ARG A 152 0.32 4.67 -15.12
C ARG A 152 1.64 4.85 -15.88
N ARG A 153 2.56 3.89 -15.73
CA ARG A 153 3.88 3.85 -16.35
C ARG A 153 4.05 2.48 -17.01
N PRO A 154 4.69 2.42 -18.19
CA PRO A 154 4.87 1.17 -18.92
C PRO A 154 5.87 0.22 -18.25
N GLN A 155 6.63 0.70 -17.25
CA GLN A 155 7.69 -0.07 -16.62
C GLN A 155 7.26 -0.57 -15.23
N GLU A 156 7.16 -1.89 -15.12
CA GLU A 156 6.95 -2.55 -13.82
C GLU A 156 8.18 -2.39 -12.92
N PRO A 157 7.98 -2.28 -11.59
CA PRO A 157 9.07 -2.16 -10.63
C PRO A 157 10.09 -3.29 -10.77
N GLU A 158 11.36 -2.97 -10.59
CA GLU A 158 12.39 -4.01 -10.51
C GLU A 158 12.30 -4.73 -9.16
N LEU A 159 12.43 -6.06 -9.21
CA LEU A 159 12.47 -6.88 -8.01
C LEU A 159 13.90 -6.93 -7.51
N ASP A 160 14.12 -6.37 -6.33
CA ASP A 160 15.38 -6.53 -5.64
C ASP A 160 15.39 -7.86 -4.87
N LEU A 161 16.25 -8.77 -5.32
CA LEU A 161 16.46 -10.08 -4.69
C LEU A 161 17.65 -10.07 -3.71
N GLU A 162 18.48 -9.02 -3.75
CA GLU A 162 19.63 -8.79 -2.88
C GLU A 162 19.18 -8.06 -1.61
N GLY A 163 18.27 -8.68 -0.84
CA GLY A 163 17.81 -8.09 0.41
C GLY A 163 18.95 -7.74 1.38
N GLU A 164 18.85 -6.56 2.00
CA GLU A 164 19.81 -6.05 2.98
C GLU A 164 19.87 -6.94 4.24
N GLU A 165 21.08 -7.28 4.69
CA GLU A 165 21.29 -7.99 5.94
C GLU A 165 20.86 -7.11 7.14
N GLY A 166 20.14 -7.70 8.09
CA GLY A 166 19.78 -7.00 9.34
C GLY A 166 18.46 -6.23 9.31
N LEU A 167 17.56 -6.49 8.35
CA LEU A 167 16.17 -6.04 8.41
C LEU A 167 15.32 -6.94 9.33
N LEU A 168 14.36 -6.33 10.03
CA LEU A 168 13.21 -7.03 10.63
C LEU A 168 12.02 -6.86 9.70
N GLU A 169 11.46 -7.98 9.25
CA GLU A 169 10.47 -7.98 8.18
C GLU A 169 9.16 -8.58 8.67
N ALA A 170 8.05 -7.93 8.36
CA ALA A 170 6.72 -8.45 8.63
C ALA A 170 5.81 -8.26 7.43
N ALA A 171 4.89 -9.19 7.22
CA ALA A 171 3.86 -9.02 6.21
C ALA A 171 2.47 -9.46 6.69
N THR A 172 1.47 -8.73 6.23
CA THR A 172 0.07 -9.14 6.14
C THR A 172 -0.23 -9.58 4.70
N PRO A 173 -1.46 -10.02 4.37
CA PRO A 173 -1.81 -10.29 2.98
C PRO A 173 -1.68 -9.08 2.05
N GLU A 174 -1.80 -7.85 2.57
CA GLU A 174 -1.88 -6.62 1.77
C GLU A 174 -0.75 -5.63 2.03
N THR A 175 0.03 -5.83 3.10
CA THR A 175 1.11 -4.92 3.51
C THR A 175 2.37 -5.70 3.83
N TYR A 176 3.51 -5.17 3.38
CA TYR A 176 4.84 -5.60 3.78
C TYR A 176 5.52 -4.45 4.50
N LEU A 177 6.30 -4.74 5.54
CA LEU A 177 7.07 -3.78 6.30
C LEU A 177 8.44 -4.37 6.58
N ALA A 178 9.49 -3.59 6.35
CA ALA A 178 10.82 -3.91 6.83
C ALA A 178 11.48 -2.73 7.52
N VAL A 179 12.17 -2.99 8.62
CA VAL A 179 12.85 -1.97 9.44
C VAL A 179 14.28 -2.41 9.72
N SER A 180 15.24 -1.50 9.55
CA SER A 180 16.63 -1.77 9.93
C SER A 180 16.76 -1.99 11.44
N ARG A 181 17.39 -3.09 11.84
CA ARG A 181 17.73 -3.36 13.25
C ARG A 181 18.61 -2.26 13.86
N TYR A 182 19.39 -1.57 13.04
CA TYR A 182 20.28 -0.50 13.47
C TYR A 182 19.57 0.86 13.61
N GLY A 183 18.38 1.01 13.01
CA GLY A 183 17.54 2.20 13.11
C GLY A 183 16.55 2.15 14.28
N LEU A 184 16.49 1.04 15.02
CA LEU A 184 15.61 0.91 16.18
C LEU A 184 16.21 1.64 17.39
N PRO A 185 15.39 2.32 18.20
CA PRO A 185 15.85 2.83 19.48
C PRO A 185 16.37 1.66 20.34
N PRO A 186 17.44 1.86 21.12
CA PRO A 186 18.00 0.80 21.95
C PRO A 186 16.91 0.24 22.87
N ALA A 187 16.79 -1.09 22.93
CA ALA A 187 15.88 -1.74 23.85
C ALA A 187 16.22 -1.26 25.27
N ARG A 188 15.24 -0.67 25.96
CA ARG A 188 15.41 -0.31 27.38
C ARG A 188 15.65 -1.61 28.15
N ALA A 189 16.83 -1.71 28.75
CA ALA A 189 17.21 -2.78 29.67
C ALA A 189 16.38 -2.74 30.96
#